data_AF-A0A1D6KEL7-F1
#
_entry.id   AF-A0A1D6KEL7-F1
#
_cell.length_a   1.000
_cell.length_b   1.000
_cell.length_c   1.000
_cell.angle_alpha   90.00
_cell.angle_beta   90.00
_cell.angle_gamma   90.00
#
_symmetry.space_group_name_H-M   'P 1'
#
loop_
_entity.id
_entity.type
_entity.pdbx_description
1 polymer ?
#
loop_
_entity_poly.entity_id
_entity_poly.type
_entity_poly.pdbx_seq_one_letter_code
_entity_poly.pdbx_strand_id
1 'polypeptide(L)'
;MREEDGFYYPHNLDFRGRAYPMHPHLSHLGSDLCQGVLEYAEGRPLGKCGLCWLKIHLANKYGGGIEKLSHEGKLAFVENQLFDIFDSAANPVDGNCWWTNAED
;
A
#
# COMPACT_ATOMS: atom_id res chain seq x y z
N MET A 1 -15.34 8.02 12.60
CA MET A 1 -14.49 7.07 11.84
C MET A 1 -13.04 7.10 12.28
N ARG A 2 -12.32 8.24 12.28
CA ARG A 2 -10.91 8.23 12.75
C ARG A 2 -10.75 7.73 14.19
N GLU A 3 -11.73 7.98 15.06
CA GLU A 3 -11.72 7.53 16.45
C GLU A 3 -12.40 6.17 16.67
N GLU A 4 -12.89 5.53 15.62
CA GLU A 4 -13.49 4.19 15.72
C GLU A 4 -12.41 3.12 15.56
N ASP A 5 -12.52 2.01 16.27
CA ASP A 5 -11.58 0.88 16.16
C ASP A 5 -11.57 0.25 14.75
N GLY A 6 -12.65 0.40 14.00
CA GLY A 6 -12.78 -0.09 12.64
C GLY A 6 -14.19 0.05 12.08
N PHE A 7 -14.34 -0.22 10.79
CA PHE A 7 -15.63 -0.23 10.12
C PHE A 7 -15.62 -1.26 8.98
N TYR A 8 -16.81 -1.54 8.42
CA TYR A 8 -17.00 -2.59 7.43
C TYR A 8 -17.52 -2.03 6.11
N TYR A 9 -17.12 -2.67 5.02
CA TYR A 9 -17.66 -2.44 3.69
C TYR A 9 -18.69 -3.52 3.33
N PRO A 10 -20.02 -3.23 3.39
CA PRO A 10 -21.00 -4.09 2.74
C PRO A 10 -20.77 -4.07 1.23
N HIS A 11 -20.88 -5.23 0.58
CA HIS A 11 -20.64 -5.40 -0.86
C HIS A 11 -21.92 -5.79 -1.60
N ASN A 12 -22.06 -5.30 -2.84
CA ASN A 12 -23.09 -5.68 -3.80
C ASN A 12 -22.44 -6.33 -5.03
N LEU A 13 -23.21 -7.08 -5.84
CA LEU A 13 -22.72 -7.78 -7.03
C LEU A 13 -23.27 -7.16 -8.34
N ASP A 14 -22.43 -7.08 -9.38
CA ASP A 14 -22.89 -6.79 -10.74
C ASP A 14 -23.48 -8.04 -11.43
N PHE A 15 -24.02 -7.89 -12.63
CA PHE A 15 -24.62 -8.98 -13.42
C PHE A 15 -23.65 -10.12 -13.80
N ARG A 16 -22.33 -9.90 -13.67
CA ARG A 16 -21.27 -10.90 -13.91
C ARG A 16 -20.75 -11.50 -12.61
N GLY A 17 -21.29 -11.09 -11.46
CA GLY A 17 -20.89 -11.54 -10.13
C GLY A 17 -19.66 -10.81 -9.56
N ARG A 18 -19.24 -9.66 -10.10
CA ARG A 18 -18.15 -8.86 -9.50
C ARG A 18 -18.66 -8.10 -8.28
N ALA A 19 -17.91 -8.17 -7.17
CA ALA A 19 -18.26 -7.51 -5.92
C ALA A 19 -17.74 -6.06 -5.86
N TYR A 20 -18.58 -5.16 -5.35
CA TYR A 20 -18.29 -3.74 -5.18
C TYR A 20 -18.77 -3.26 -3.81
N PRO A 21 -17.97 -2.48 -3.06
CA PRO A 21 -18.43 -1.79 -1.87
C PRO A 21 -19.64 -0.90 -2.18
N MET A 22 -20.67 -0.98 -1.34
CA MET A 22 -21.88 -0.16 -1.52
C MET A 22 -21.63 1.33 -1.24
N HIS A 23 -20.62 1.67 -0.43
CA HIS A 23 -20.29 3.05 -0.08
C HIS A 23 -19.48 3.71 -1.21
N PRO A 24 -19.95 4.81 -1.80
CA PRO A 24 -19.38 5.35 -3.05
C PRO A 24 -18.19 6.29 -2.87
N HIS A 25 -17.92 6.80 -1.65
CA HIS A 25 -16.95 7.88 -1.43
C HIS A 25 -15.55 7.39 -1.06
N LEU A 26 -15.42 6.77 0.13
CA LEU A 26 -14.15 6.21 0.60
C LEU A 26 -14.22 4.69 0.50
N SER A 27 -13.41 4.11 -0.37
CA SER A 27 -13.41 2.67 -0.67
C SER A 27 -12.02 2.19 -1.05
N HIS A 28 -11.69 0.96 -0.68
CA HIS A 28 -10.46 0.28 -1.07
C HIS A 28 -10.37 -0.05 -2.57
N LEU A 29 -11.46 0.13 -3.33
CA LEU A 29 -11.46 0.08 -4.81
C LEU A 29 -11.30 1.46 -5.47
N GLY A 30 -11.14 2.51 -4.68
CA GLY A 30 -10.98 3.89 -5.16
C GLY A 30 -9.58 4.19 -5.70
N SER A 31 -9.30 5.49 -5.87
CA SER A 31 -7.98 6.00 -6.26
C SER A 31 -6.90 5.65 -5.23
N ASP A 32 -5.64 5.85 -5.58
CA ASP A 32 -4.51 5.63 -4.68
C ASP A 32 -4.70 6.33 -3.31
N LEU A 33 -5.09 7.62 -3.31
CA LEU A 33 -5.42 8.35 -2.09
C LEU A 33 -6.49 7.65 -1.21
N CYS A 34 -7.49 7.00 -1.80
CA CYS A 34 -8.50 6.28 -1.05
C CYS A 34 -7.96 4.97 -0.47
N GLN A 35 -7.03 4.32 -1.16
CA GLN A 35 -6.37 3.10 -0.68
C GLN A 35 -5.35 3.42 0.42
N GLY A 36 -4.52 4.46 0.23
CA GLY A 36 -3.45 4.84 1.16
C GLY A 36 -3.93 5.35 2.52
N VAL A 37 -5.19 5.75 2.65
CA VAL A 37 -5.80 6.12 3.94
C VAL A 37 -6.48 4.96 4.68
N LEU A 38 -6.51 3.76 4.10
CA LEU A 38 -7.16 2.58 4.65
C LEU A 38 -6.14 1.50 5.01
N GLU A 39 -6.32 0.88 6.16
CA GLU A 39 -5.60 -0.32 6.58
C GLU A 39 -6.57 -1.33 7.24
N TYR A 40 -6.12 -2.57 7.43
CA TYR A 40 -6.93 -3.55 8.15
C TYR A 40 -7.02 -3.18 9.63
N ALA A 41 -8.25 -3.14 10.18
CA ALA A 41 -8.48 -2.87 11.60
C ALA A 41 -7.86 -3.93 12.54
N GLU A 42 -7.80 -5.20 12.10
CA GLU A 42 -7.14 -6.27 12.84
C GLU A 42 -5.72 -6.52 12.29
N GLY A 43 -4.72 -6.12 13.06
CA GLY A 43 -3.32 -6.40 12.74
C GLY A 43 -2.97 -7.88 12.86
N ARG A 44 -1.99 -8.33 12.07
CA ARG A 44 -1.40 -9.69 12.13
C ARG A 44 0.11 -9.59 12.35
N PRO A 45 0.72 -10.43 13.21
CA PRO A 45 2.17 -10.45 13.39
C PRO A 45 2.85 -10.87 12.09
N LEU A 46 3.96 -10.19 11.73
CA LEU A 46 4.65 -10.41 10.46
C LEU A 46 5.22 -11.83 10.30
N GLY A 47 5.55 -12.49 11.40
CA GLY A 47 6.23 -13.79 11.35
C GLY A 47 7.57 -13.72 10.62
N LYS A 48 8.03 -14.86 10.08
CA LYS A 48 9.37 -14.98 9.47
C LYS A 48 9.53 -14.22 8.15
N CYS A 49 8.46 -14.10 7.37
CA CYS A 49 8.53 -13.56 6.00
C CYS A 49 7.71 -12.28 5.80
N GLY A 50 6.95 -11.80 6.80
CA GLY A 50 6.07 -10.65 6.61
C GLY A 50 6.81 -9.37 6.23
N LEU A 51 7.98 -9.12 6.83
CA LEU A 51 8.80 -7.96 6.44
C LEU A 51 9.31 -8.09 5.00
N CYS A 52 9.70 -9.28 4.57
CA CYS A 52 10.10 -9.55 3.18
C CYS A 52 8.95 -9.22 2.21
N TRP A 53 7.72 -9.63 2.54
CA TRP A 53 6.54 -9.31 1.74
C TRP A 53 6.19 -7.83 1.73
N LEU A 54 6.38 -7.10 2.83
CA LEU A 54 6.19 -5.65 2.86
C LEU A 54 7.20 -4.92 1.96
N LYS A 55 8.47 -5.35 1.95
CA LYS A 55 9.47 -4.81 1.02
C LYS A 55 9.09 -5.08 -0.44
N ILE A 56 8.68 -6.30 -0.76
CA ILE A 56 8.21 -6.64 -2.11
C ILE A 56 6.96 -5.81 -2.48
N HIS A 57 6.04 -5.61 -1.55
CA HIS A 57 4.85 -4.79 -1.77
C HIS A 57 5.21 -3.32 -2.07
N LEU A 58 6.14 -2.74 -1.30
CA LEU A 58 6.65 -1.39 -1.55
C LEU A 58 7.29 -1.28 -2.95
N ALA A 59 8.12 -2.25 -3.35
CA ALA A 59 8.72 -2.29 -4.68
C ALA A 59 7.69 -2.41 -5.80
N ASN A 60 6.58 -3.11 -5.58
CA ASN A 60 5.48 -3.19 -6.54
C ASN A 60 4.75 -1.86 -6.67
N LYS A 61 4.52 -1.16 -5.55
CA LYS A 61 3.85 0.15 -5.52
C LYS A 61 4.69 1.26 -6.15
N TYR A 62 6.01 1.20 -5.96
CA TYR A 62 6.92 2.13 -6.60
C TYR A 62 6.82 2.13 -8.14
N GLY A 63 6.57 0.97 -8.76
CA GLY A 63 6.35 0.87 -10.22
C GLY A 63 7.62 1.14 -11.04
N GLY A 64 7.48 1.70 -12.25
CA GLY A 64 8.61 2.12 -13.09
C GLY A 64 9.43 0.98 -13.69
N GLY A 65 8.87 -0.24 -13.74
CA GLY A 65 9.56 -1.46 -14.17
C GLY A 65 10.16 -2.26 -13.01
N ILE A 66 10.18 -1.72 -11.79
CA ILE A 66 10.64 -2.42 -10.58
C ILE A 66 9.66 -3.55 -10.21
N GLU A 67 8.37 -3.37 -10.46
CA GLU A 67 7.32 -4.36 -10.24
C GLU A 67 7.50 -5.62 -11.10
N LYS A 68 8.29 -5.54 -12.18
CA LYS A 68 8.61 -6.66 -13.08
C LYS A 68 9.86 -7.44 -12.67
N LEU A 69 10.64 -6.97 -11.70
CA LEU A 69 11.83 -7.67 -11.21
C LEU A 69 11.47 -8.97 -10.49
N SER A 70 12.45 -9.86 -10.34
CA SER A 70 12.34 -11.02 -9.45
C SER A 70 12.12 -10.56 -7.99
N HIS A 71 11.64 -11.45 -7.13
CA HIS A 71 11.51 -11.13 -5.69
C HIS A 71 12.83 -10.68 -5.09
N GLU A 72 13.95 -11.32 -5.44
CA GLU A 72 15.29 -10.91 -4.99
C GLU A 72 15.67 -9.52 -5.51
N GLY A 73 15.36 -9.22 -6.78
CA GLY A 73 15.61 -7.90 -7.36
C GLY A 73 14.80 -6.79 -6.67
N LYS A 74 13.53 -7.07 -6.34
CA LYS A 74 12.67 -6.15 -5.57
C LYS A 74 13.20 -5.91 -4.17
N LEU A 75 13.66 -6.96 -3.49
CA LEU A 75 14.27 -6.83 -2.18
C LEU A 75 15.54 -5.97 -2.24
N ALA A 76 16.45 -6.28 -3.17
CA ALA A 76 17.68 -5.51 -3.37
C ALA A 76 17.40 -4.02 -3.68
N PHE A 77 16.39 -3.73 -4.50
CA PHE A 77 15.93 -2.36 -4.74
C PHE A 77 15.52 -1.67 -3.44
N VAL A 78 14.70 -2.32 -2.60
CA VAL A 78 14.27 -1.70 -1.33
C VAL A 78 15.43 -1.54 -0.34
N GLU A 79 16.33 -2.52 -0.24
CA GLU A 79 17.49 -2.41 0.67
C GLU A 79 18.42 -1.26 0.29
N ASN A 80 18.62 -1.02 -1.00
CA ASN A 80 19.49 0.06 -1.49
C ASN A 80 18.87 1.46 -1.26
N GLN A 81 17.55 1.53 -1.05
CA GLN A 81 16.76 2.77 -0.96
C GLN A 81 16.28 3.05 0.48
N LEU A 82 16.76 2.29 1.47
CA LEU A 82 16.28 2.40 2.86
C LEU A 82 16.36 3.82 3.41
N PHE A 83 17.40 4.58 3.05
CA PHE A 83 17.53 5.97 3.50
C PHE A 83 16.35 6.83 3.03
N ASP A 84 16.03 6.79 1.74
CA ASP A 84 14.94 7.57 1.16
C ASP A 84 13.56 7.10 1.63
N ILE A 85 13.42 5.80 1.91
CA ILE A 85 12.20 5.21 2.48
C ILE A 85 11.98 5.75 3.90
N PHE A 86 13.01 5.73 4.75
CA PHE A 86 12.91 6.25 6.11
C PHE A 86 12.71 7.76 6.13
N ASP A 87 13.35 8.50 5.22
CA ASP A 87 13.13 9.93 5.08
C ASP A 87 11.70 10.24 4.62
N SER A 88 11.17 9.52 3.63
CA SER A 88 9.79 9.68 3.17
C SER A 88 8.76 9.40 4.27
N ALA A 89 9.05 8.46 5.17
CA ALA A 89 8.18 8.16 6.31
C ALA A 89 8.27 9.21 7.43
N ALA A 90 9.45 9.79 7.66
CA ALA A 90 9.68 10.75 8.74
C ALA A 90 9.35 12.20 8.34
N ASN A 91 9.69 12.59 7.10
CA ASN A 91 9.58 13.95 6.56
C ASN A 91 8.84 13.93 5.20
N PRO A 92 7.56 13.51 5.15
CA PRO A 92 6.86 13.23 3.89
C PRO A 92 6.68 14.46 2.97
N VAL A 93 6.77 15.68 3.50
CA VAL A 93 6.54 16.94 2.76
C VAL A 93 7.82 17.78 2.62
N ASP A 94 8.65 17.82 3.66
CA ASP A 94 9.84 18.69 3.73
C ASP A 94 11.17 17.93 3.49
N GLY A 95 11.11 16.61 3.31
CA GLY A 95 12.28 15.76 3.04
C GLY A 95 12.63 15.67 1.55
N ASN A 96 13.24 14.56 1.16
CA ASN A 96 13.58 14.24 -0.22
C ASN A 96 12.35 13.92 -1.08
N CYS A 97 11.19 13.69 -0.45
CA CYS A 97 9.93 13.36 -1.11
C CYS A 97 10.05 12.22 -2.14
N TRP A 98 10.91 11.23 -1.86
CA TRP A 98 11.20 10.14 -2.80
C TRP A 98 9.94 9.38 -3.21
N TRP A 99 8.99 9.22 -2.28
CA TRP A 99 7.71 8.56 -2.51
C TRP A 99 6.87 9.21 -3.64
N THR A 100 7.05 10.50 -3.95
CA THR A 100 6.29 11.15 -5.03
C THR A 100 6.73 10.71 -6.43
N ASN A 101 7.84 9.97 -6.54
CA ASN A 101 8.30 9.38 -7.79
C ASN A 101 7.68 7.99 -8.05
N ALA A 102 6.96 7.43 -7.09
CA ALA A 102 6.23 6.18 -7.26
C ALA A 102 5.05 6.36 -8.23
N GLU A 103 4.64 5.26 -8.89
CA GLU A 103 3.42 5.25 -9.71
C GLU A 103 2.14 5.28 -8.86
N ASP A 104 2.14 4.54 -7.75
CA ASP A 104 1.10 4.49 -6.72
C ASP A 104 1.70 4.77 -5.33
#